data_AF-A0A323V322-F1
#
_entry.id   AF-A0A323V322-F1
#
_cell.length_a   1.000
_cell.length_b   1.000
_cell.length_c   1.000
_cell.angle_alpha   90.00
_cell.angle_beta   90.00
_cell.angle_gamma   90.00
#
_symmetry.space_group_name_H-M   'P 1'
#
loop_
_entity.id
_entity.type
_entity.pdbx_description
1 polymer ?
#
loop_
_entity_poly.entity_id
_entity_poly.type
_entity_poly.pdbx_seq_one_letter_code
_entity_poly.pdbx_strand_id
1 'polypeptide(L)'
;MTSPSDPGSVYPVGLRLAGRRVVVVGGGQVAHRRVAGLLESRALVTVVSPEVTPALEALVAPGSVTWHERRYAEGDLAGAWYAVAATDDPAVNAAVAAEAERDRVFCARADDRSASSVWTPAVGRQG
;
A
#
# COMPACT_ATOMS: atom_id res chain seq x y z
N MET A 1 -26.03 -15.12 18.57
CA MET A 1 -24.65 -14.60 18.69
C MET A 1 -23.89 -15.13 17.49
N THR A 2 -23.93 -14.40 16.38
CA THR A 2 -23.27 -14.78 15.11
C THR A 2 -21.77 -14.70 15.30
N SER A 3 -21.08 -15.85 15.27
CA SER A 3 -19.62 -15.92 15.17
C SER A 3 -19.16 -15.06 13.99
N PRO A 4 -18.04 -14.32 14.09
CA PRO A 4 -17.50 -13.59 12.96
C PRO A 4 -17.25 -14.58 11.82
N SER A 5 -17.83 -14.27 10.66
CA SER A 5 -17.73 -15.02 9.42
C SER A 5 -16.28 -15.31 9.08
N ASP A 6 -15.96 -16.58 8.79
CA ASP A 6 -14.72 -16.99 8.15
C ASP A 6 -14.51 -16.13 6.89
N PRO A 7 -13.47 -15.27 6.82
CA PRO A 7 -13.22 -14.41 5.67
C PRO A 7 -12.87 -15.21 4.39
N GLY A 8 -12.80 -16.55 4.49
CA GLY A 8 -12.42 -17.42 3.41
C GLY A 8 -10.90 -17.48 3.22
N SER A 9 -10.46 -18.39 2.37
CA SER A 9 -9.05 -18.51 2.00
C SER A 9 -8.71 -17.50 0.89
N VAL A 10 -7.51 -16.92 0.94
CA VAL A 10 -7.01 -16.07 -0.14
C VAL A 10 -6.81 -16.89 -1.42
N TYR A 11 -7.21 -16.31 -2.55
CA TYR A 11 -6.93 -16.90 -3.86
C TYR A 11 -5.58 -16.35 -4.38
N PRO A 12 -4.58 -17.20 -4.67
CA PRO A 12 -3.26 -16.74 -5.07
C PRO A 12 -3.29 -16.15 -6.48
N VAL A 13 -3.03 -14.85 -6.58
CA VAL A 13 -2.91 -14.12 -7.85
C VAL A 13 -1.66 -13.24 -7.85
N GLY A 14 -1.09 -13.03 -9.02
CA GLY A 14 -0.02 -12.04 -9.24
C GLY A 14 -0.57 -10.75 -9.83
N LEU A 15 -0.10 -9.61 -9.35
CA LEU A 15 -0.46 -8.29 -9.92
C LEU A 15 0.64 -7.80 -10.87
N ARG A 16 0.27 -7.46 -12.11
CA ARG A 16 1.16 -6.78 -13.05
C ARG A 16 1.04 -5.27 -12.87
N LEU A 17 1.95 -4.69 -12.09
CA LEU A 17 1.91 -3.28 -11.72
C LEU A 17 2.78 -2.37 -12.61
N ALA A 18 3.44 -2.91 -13.63
CA ALA A 18 4.26 -2.12 -14.54
C ALA A 18 3.45 -0.97 -15.18
N GLY A 19 3.87 0.28 -14.94
CA GLY A 19 3.18 1.48 -15.41
C GLY A 19 1.84 1.77 -14.72
N ARG A 20 1.52 1.06 -13.64
CA ARG A 20 0.28 1.25 -12.88
C ARG A 20 0.53 2.12 -11.66
N ARG A 21 -0.42 3.01 -11.38
CA ARG A 21 -0.40 3.85 -10.19
C ARG A 21 -0.59 3.01 -8.94
N VAL A 22 0.31 3.17 -7.98
CA VAL A 22 0.27 2.54 -6.67
C VAL A 22 0.47 3.59 -5.59
N VAL A 23 -0.38 3.59 -4.57
CA VAL A 23 -0.32 4.56 -3.48
C VAL A 23 0.15 3.89 -2.20
N VAL A 24 1.14 4.48 -1.54
CA VAL A 24 1.62 4.07 -0.22
C VAL A 24 1.34 5.21 0.75
N VAL A 25 0.49 4.97 1.74
CA VAL A 25 0.16 5.93 2.78
C VAL A 25 1.01 5.64 4.01
N GLY A 26 1.83 6.61 4.39
CA GLY A 26 2.86 6.48 5.43
C GLY A 26 4.28 6.47 4.86
N GLY A 27 5.23 7.03 5.63
CA GLY A 27 6.62 7.23 5.22
C GLY A 27 7.65 6.49 6.06
N GLY A 28 7.21 5.57 6.93
CA GLY A 28 8.07 4.83 7.85
C GLY A 28 8.82 3.64 7.21
N GLN A 29 9.48 2.84 8.05
CA GLN A 29 10.24 1.66 7.63
C GLN A 29 9.38 0.57 6.97
N VAL A 30 8.10 0.47 7.32
CA VAL A 30 7.17 -0.46 6.68
C VAL A 30 6.88 -0.03 5.24
N ALA A 31 6.60 1.25 5.03
CA ALA A 31 6.40 1.82 3.70
C ALA A 31 7.64 1.62 2.82
N HIS A 32 8.84 1.91 3.32
CA HIS A 32 10.09 1.71 2.58
C HIS A 32 10.24 0.26 2.06
N ARG A 33 10.03 -0.75 2.92
CA ARG A 33 10.09 -2.17 2.52
C ARG A 33 9.11 -2.53 1.41
N ARG A 34 7.92 -1.91 1.41
CA ARG A 34 6.89 -2.14 0.39
C ARG A 34 7.24 -1.44 -0.91
N VAL A 35 7.72 -0.20 -0.84
CA VAL A 35 8.13 0.61 -2.00
C VAL A 35 9.21 -0.10 -2.82
N ALA A 36 10.21 -0.72 -2.19
CA ALA A 36 11.26 -1.43 -2.91
C ALA A 36 10.70 -2.51 -3.86
N GLY A 37 9.83 -3.40 -3.38
CA GLY A 37 9.21 -4.45 -4.22
C GLY A 37 8.25 -3.87 -5.27
N LEU A 38 7.57 -2.77 -4.98
CA LEU A 38 6.71 -2.08 -5.94
C LEU A 38 7.53 -1.46 -7.10
N LEU A 39 8.68 -0.86 -6.81
CA LEU A 39 9.59 -0.34 -7.82
C LEU A 39 10.19 -1.45 -8.68
N GLU A 40 10.55 -2.60 -8.09
CA GLU A 40 10.98 -3.79 -8.85
C GLU A 40 9.88 -4.26 -9.83
N SER A 41 8.61 -4.13 -9.45
CA SER A 41 7.46 -4.41 -10.33
C SER A 41 7.16 -3.33 -11.39
N ARG A 42 7.96 -2.26 -11.42
CA ARG A 42 7.84 -1.07 -12.29
C ARG A 42 6.53 -0.28 -12.07
N ALA A 43 6.02 -0.30 -10.85
CA ALA A 43 4.88 0.53 -10.46
C ALA A 43 5.22 2.02 -10.49
N LEU A 44 4.22 2.85 -10.80
CA LEU A 44 4.29 4.30 -10.62
C LEU A 44 3.90 4.60 -9.16
N VAL A 45 4.90 4.64 -8.28
CA VAL A 45 4.68 4.71 -6.83
C VAL A 45 4.50 6.15 -6.39
N THR A 46 3.40 6.41 -5.69
CA THR A 46 3.13 7.65 -4.97
C THR A 46 3.13 7.39 -3.46
N VAL A 47 3.93 8.13 -2.70
CA VAL A 47 3.92 8.11 -1.23
C VAL A 47 3.18 9.34 -0.71
N VAL A 48 2.21 9.14 0.17
CA VAL A 48 1.49 10.21 0.87
C VAL A 48 1.84 10.13 2.35
N SER A 49 2.61 11.09 2.85
CA SER A 49 3.01 11.16 4.26
C SER A 49 3.54 12.55 4.58
N PRO A 50 3.28 13.12 5.78
CA PRO A 50 3.88 14.37 6.21
C PRO A 50 5.40 14.31 6.29
N GLU A 51 5.93 13.13 6.62
CA GLU A 51 7.36 12.87 6.77
C GLU A 51 7.69 11.53 6.15
N VAL A 52 8.91 11.39 5.62
CA VAL A 52 9.43 10.11 5.11
C VAL A 52 10.79 9.83 5.72
N THR A 53 11.12 8.55 5.83
CA THR A 53 12.49 8.15 6.21
C THR A 53 13.50 8.61 5.16
N PRO A 54 14.77 8.85 5.54
CA PRO A 54 15.82 9.25 4.59
C PRO A 54 15.97 8.28 3.41
N ALA A 55 15.69 6.99 3.63
CA ALA A 55 15.74 5.98 2.58
C ALA A 55 14.64 6.16 1.52
N LEU A 56 13.44 6.59 1.91
CA LEU A 56 12.37 6.93 0.96
C LEU A 56 12.66 8.27 0.28
N GLU A 57 13.16 9.26 1.02
CA GLU A 57 13.54 10.56 0.46
C GLU A 57 14.59 10.43 -0.65
N ALA A 58 15.57 9.54 -0.48
CA ALA A 58 16.58 9.22 -1.48
C ALA A 58 16.01 8.65 -2.80
N LEU A 59 14.77 8.14 -2.78
CA LEU A 59 14.06 7.65 -3.97
C LEU A 59 13.23 8.74 -4.68
N VAL A 60 13.03 9.89 -4.04
CA VAL A 60 12.25 11.01 -4.59
C VAL A 60 13.08 11.81 -5.59
N ALA A 61 14.31 12.20 -5.22
CA ALA A 61 15.21 12.97 -6.09
C ALA A 61 15.46 12.35 -7.48
N PRO A 62 15.70 11.03 -7.63
CA PRO A 62 15.84 10.40 -8.94
C PRO A 62 14.51 10.24 -9.70
N GLY A 63 13.37 10.63 -9.12
CA GLY A 63 12.03 10.51 -9.73
C GLY A 63 11.44 9.10 -9.66
N SER A 64 12.06 8.18 -8.94
CA SER A 64 11.55 6.80 -8.77
C SER A 64 10.24 6.76 -7.98
N VAL A 65 10.04 7.73 -7.08
CA VAL A 65 8.83 7.86 -6.24
C VAL A 65 8.32 9.29 -6.32
N THR A 66 7.01 9.46 -6.49
CA THR A 66 6.34 10.74 -6.25
C THR A 66 6.00 10.85 -4.76
N TRP A 67 6.46 11.89 -4.08
CA TRP A 67 6.12 12.13 -2.67
C TRP A 67 5.19 13.33 -2.53
N HIS A 68 4.08 13.13 -1.83
CA HIS A 68 3.21 14.19 -1.33
C HIS A 68 3.46 14.37 0.17
N GLU A 69 4.16 15.45 0.50
CA GLU A 69 4.49 15.87 1.87
C GLU A 69 3.25 16.44 2.58
N ARG A 70 2.30 15.56 2.89
CA ARG A 70 1.07 15.89 3.61
C ARG A 70 0.42 14.65 4.20
N ARG A 71 -0.58 14.87 5.05
CA ARG A 71 -1.47 13.80 5.52
C ARG A 71 -2.32 13.27 4.36
N TYR A 72 -2.73 12.01 4.50
CA TYR A 72 -3.73 11.40 3.64
C TYR A 72 -5.06 12.16 3.69
N ALA A 73 -5.70 12.26 2.53
CA ALA A 73 -7.02 12.81 2.34
C ALA A 73 -7.83 11.91 1.42
N GLU A 74 -9.15 11.88 1.61
CA GLU A 74 -10.05 11.12 0.75
C GLU A 74 -9.90 11.56 -0.73
N GLY A 75 -9.83 10.58 -1.62
CA GLY A 75 -9.59 10.77 -3.05
C GLY A 75 -8.13 10.56 -3.46
N ASP A 76 -7.21 10.39 -2.51
CA ASP A 76 -5.81 10.07 -2.79
C ASP A 76 -5.67 8.73 -3.54
N LEU A 77 -6.63 7.81 -3.43
CA LEU A 77 -6.58 6.53 -4.12
C LEU A 77 -7.18 6.56 -5.53
N ALA A 78 -7.70 7.71 -5.98
CA ALA A 78 -8.32 7.83 -7.31
C ALA A 78 -7.41 7.31 -8.43
N GLY A 79 -7.89 6.32 -9.18
CA GLY A 79 -7.17 5.68 -10.29
C GLY A 79 -5.97 4.80 -9.88
N ALA A 80 -5.79 4.51 -8.59
CA ALA A 80 -4.81 3.53 -8.12
C ALA A 80 -5.27 2.11 -8.47
N TRP A 81 -4.31 1.21 -8.70
CA TRP A 81 -4.56 -0.23 -8.85
C TRP A 81 -4.30 -0.99 -7.55
N TYR A 82 -3.43 -0.43 -6.72
CA TYR A 82 -2.99 -1.02 -5.46
C TYR A 82 -2.69 0.08 -4.45
N ALA A 83 -3.00 -0.19 -3.19
CA ALA A 83 -2.76 0.70 -2.07
C ALA A 83 -2.04 -0.05 -0.93
N VAL A 84 -1.23 0.68 -0.17
CA VAL A 84 -0.61 0.21 1.06
C VAL A 84 -0.90 1.21 2.16
N ALA A 85 -1.62 0.79 3.20
CA ALA A 85 -1.81 1.56 4.42
C ALA A 85 -0.74 1.15 5.45
N ALA A 86 0.25 2.01 5.66
CA ALA A 86 1.41 1.75 6.50
C ALA A 86 1.76 2.93 7.41
N THR A 87 0.75 3.49 8.07
CA THR A 87 0.91 4.54 9.08
C THR A 87 0.84 3.98 10.50
N ASP A 88 1.33 4.74 11.48
CA ASP A 88 1.18 4.42 12.91
C ASP A 88 -0.20 4.83 13.47
N ASP A 89 -1.06 5.44 12.65
CA ASP A 89 -2.41 5.85 13.02
C ASP A 89 -3.44 4.83 12.46
N PRO A 90 -4.04 3.98 13.32
CA PRO A 90 -5.00 2.98 12.88
C PRO A 90 -6.25 3.59 12.22
N ALA A 91 -6.63 4.82 12.59
CA ALA A 91 -7.77 5.50 12.00
C ALA A 91 -7.48 5.90 10.54
N VAL A 92 -6.26 6.36 10.25
CA VAL A 92 -5.82 6.63 8.88
C VAL A 92 -5.77 5.32 8.08
N ASN A 93 -5.22 4.24 8.63
CA ASN A 93 -5.16 2.96 7.93
C ASN A 93 -6.56 2.40 7.62
N ALA A 94 -7.52 2.58 8.54
CA ALA A 94 -8.91 2.20 8.33
C ALA A 94 -9.59 3.05 7.24
N ALA A 95 -9.34 4.37 7.21
CA ALA A 95 -9.88 5.26 6.19
C ALA A 95 -9.36 4.90 4.78
N VAL A 96 -8.05 4.64 4.66
CA VAL A 96 -7.43 4.20 3.40
C VAL A 96 -8.05 2.88 2.92
N ALA A 97 -8.22 1.90 3.81
CA ALA A 97 -8.83 0.62 3.46
C ALA A 97 -10.30 0.77 3.03
N ALA A 98 -11.06 1.66 3.69
CA ALA A 98 -12.44 1.92 3.35
C ALA A 98 -12.60 2.61 1.98
N GLU A 99 -11.76 3.62 1.67
CA GLU A 99 -11.73 4.23 0.33
C GLU A 99 -11.35 3.19 -0.73
N ALA A 100 -10.32 2.39 -0.47
CA ALA A 100 -9.85 1.37 -1.39
C ALA A 100 -10.95 0.36 -1.73
N GLU A 101 -11.72 -0.09 -0.74
CA GLU A 101 -12.85 -1.00 -0.95
C GLU A 101 -13.94 -0.34 -1.82
N ARG A 102 -14.33 0.91 -1.53
CA ARG A 102 -15.32 1.63 -2.34
C ARG A 102 -14.88 1.78 -3.80
N ASP A 103 -13.59 2.04 -4.01
CA ASP A 103 -13.03 2.35 -5.33
C ASP A 103 -12.51 1.10 -6.07
N ARG A 104 -12.64 -0.09 -5.46
CA ARG A 104 -12.18 -1.39 -5.98
C ARG A 104 -10.67 -1.44 -6.22
N VAL A 105 -9.92 -0.86 -5.27
CA VAL A 105 -8.46 -0.87 -5.22
C VAL A 105 -8.01 -1.93 -4.22
N PHE A 106 -7.10 -2.82 -4.62
CA PHE A 106 -6.53 -3.77 -3.66
C PHE A 106 -5.65 -3.04 -2.65
N CYS A 107 -6.01 -3.12 -1.37
CA CYS A 107 -5.30 -2.49 -0.26
C CYS A 107 -4.71 -3.51 0.71
N ALA A 108 -3.40 -3.39 0.95
CA ALA A 108 -2.69 -4.08 2.02
C ALA A 108 -2.52 -3.15 3.22
N ARG A 109 -2.92 -3.61 4.40
CA ARG A 109 -2.69 -2.89 5.65
C ARG A 109 -1.51 -3.49 6.41
N ALA A 110 -0.67 -2.63 6.96
CA ALA A 110 0.47 -3.03 7.77
C ALA A 110 0.08 -3.44 9.20
N ASP A 111 -0.97 -2.83 9.73
CA ASP A 111 -1.42 -2.95 11.12
C ASP A 111 -2.39 -4.12 11.34
N ASP A 112 -3.22 -4.43 10.35
CA ASP A 112 -4.27 -5.45 10.45
C ASP A 112 -4.40 -6.27 9.16
N ARG A 113 -3.91 -7.51 9.23
CA ARG A 113 -4.02 -8.46 8.12
C ARG A 113 -5.46 -8.85 7.82
N SER A 114 -6.33 -8.95 8.82
CA SER A 114 -7.73 -9.37 8.65
C SER A 114 -8.56 -8.33 7.91
N ALA A 115 -8.20 -7.05 8.07
CA ALA A 115 -8.81 -5.93 7.37
C ALA A 115 -8.14 -5.60 6.02
N SER A 116 -7.24 -6.46 5.52
CA SER A 116 -6.56 -6.28 4.22
C SER A 116 -7.27 -7.08 3.12
N SER A 117 -7.63 -6.41 2.02
CA SER A 117 -8.19 -7.07 0.82
C SER A 117 -7.18 -7.95 0.06
N VAL A 118 -5.88 -7.75 0.32
CA VAL A 118 -4.79 -8.48 -0.34
C VAL A 118 -3.73 -8.87 0.68
N TRP A 119 -3.24 -10.10 0.57
CA TRP A 119 -2.15 -10.60 1.40
C TRP A 119 -0.93 -10.81 0.51
N THR A 120 0.20 -10.21 0.90
CA THR A 120 1.49 -10.51 0.26
C THR A 120 2.12 -11.68 1.00
N PRO A 121 2.14 -12.91 0.45
CA PRO A 121 2.83 -14.03 1.08
C PRO A 121 4.35 -13.78 1.09
N ALA A 122 5.06 -14.49 1.97
CA ALA A 122 6.52 -14.57 1.87
C ALA A 122 6.87 -15.22 0.52
N VAL A 123 7.54 -14.48 -0.35
CA VAL A 123 7.97 -14.98 -1.67
C VAL A 123 9.37 -15.57 -1.56
N GLY A 124 9.49 -16.88 -1.77
CA GLY A 124 10.77 -17.52 -2.06
C GLY A 124 11.11 -17.32 -3.54
N ARG A 125 12.30 -16.81 -3.83
CA ARG A 125 12.82 -16.78 -5.21
C ARG A 125 13.56 -18.09 -5.45
N GLN A 126 13.09 -18.89 -6.41
CA GLN A 126 13.89 -19.97 -6.98
C GLN A 126 14.52 -19.39 -8.26
N GLY A 127 15.85 -19.30 -8.24
CA GLY A 127 16.65 -18.96 -9.42
C GLY A 127 16.97 -20.19 -10.26
#